data_AF-A0ABD5SIG8-F1
#
_entry.id   AF-A0ABD5SIG8-F1
#
_cell.length_a   1.000
_cell.length_b   1.000
_cell.length_c   1.000
_cell.angle_alpha   90.00
_cell.angle_beta   90.00
_cell.angle_gamma   90.00
#
_symmetry.space_group_name_H-M   'P 1'
#
loop_
_entity.id
_entity.type
_entity.pdbx_description
1 polymer ?
#
loop_
_entity_poly.entity_id
_entity_poly.type
_entity_poly.pdbx_seq_one_letter_code
_entity_poly.pdbx_strand_id
1 'polypeptide(L)'
;DLRSLHATLAVVPELKATLAEPPPDATDDPGASEDSLPRTDHLRDLHERLDEIAAVRELIDDAIATDPPQEITEGGVIRDGFDADLDGLRATEREGREWVADLEARERERTGIDSLSVGHNQVHGYYIEVTDANLDRVPDDYRRRQTLKNSERYYTPELKEREETIVGAAERADALEYELFVDVRERVAEATERIQALAD
;
A
#
# COMPACT_ATOMS: atom_id res chain seq x y z
N ASP A 1 -3.57 -3.10 14.67
CA ASP A 1 -4.02 -2.96 13.28
C ASP A 1 -4.64 -1.57 13.10
N LEU A 2 -4.13 -0.75 12.17
CA LEU A 2 -4.58 0.65 12.00
C LEU A 2 -5.95 0.72 11.32
N ARG A 3 -6.25 -0.18 10.39
CA ARG A 3 -7.56 -0.22 9.70
C ARG A 3 -8.69 -0.66 10.62
N SER A 4 -8.46 -1.62 11.51
CA SER A 4 -9.41 -2.00 12.56
C SER A 4 -9.67 -0.85 13.55
N LEU A 5 -8.63 -0.11 13.94
CA LEU A 5 -8.77 1.07 14.79
C LEU A 5 -9.60 2.16 14.09
N HIS A 6 -9.30 2.45 12.83
CA HIS A 6 -10.06 3.40 12.02
C HIS A 6 -11.54 3.00 11.92
N ALA A 7 -11.83 1.74 11.58
CA ALA A 7 -13.20 1.25 11.47
C ALA A 7 -14.00 1.41 12.78
N THR A 8 -13.33 1.24 13.92
CA THR A 8 -13.94 1.46 15.24
C THR A 8 -14.23 2.94 15.48
N LEU A 9 -13.27 3.83 15.17
CA LEU A 9 -13.42 5.28 15.33
C LEU A 9 -14.37 5.91 14.29
N ALA A 10 -14.64 5.22 13.18
CA ALA A 10 -15.53 5.70 12.12
C ALA A 10 -16.99 5.83 12.60
N VAL A 11 -17.40 5.06 13.61
CA VAL A 11 -18.76 5.05 14.17
C VAL A 11 -19.03 6.26 15.09
N VAL A 12 -17.97 6.91 15.59
CA VAL A 12 -18.06 7.93 16.64
C VAL A 12 -18.88 9.17 16.22
N PRO A 13 -18.72 9.74 15.01
CA PRO A 13 -19.55 10.88 14.61
C PRO A 13 -21.02 10.53 14.44
N GLU A 14 -21.35 9.32 13.98
CA GLU A 14 -22.74 8.87 13.85
C GLU A 14 -23.39 8.73 15.23
N LEU A 15 -22.68 8.15 16.20
CA LEU A 15 -23.12 8.09 17.59
C LEU A 15 -23.31 9.48 18.20
N LYS A 16 -22.37 10.39 17.96
CA LYS A 16 -22.44 11.75 18.45
C LYS A 16 -23.61 12.53 17.85
N ALA A 17 -23.87 12.37 16.55
CA ALA A 17 -25.02 12.97 15.86
C ALA A 17 -26.34 12.42 16.41
N THR A 18 -26.44 11.10 16.62
CA THR A 18 -27.63 10.44 17.19
C THR A 18 -27.94 10.96 18.60
N LEU A 19 -26.90 11.21 19.42
CA LEU A 19 -27.05 11.78 20.75
C LEU A 19 -27.43 13.27 20.75
N ALA A 20 -27.23 13.97 19.63
CA ALA A 20 -27.60 15.38 19.47
C ALA A 20 -29.08 15.56 19.05
N GLU A 21 -29.72 14.54 18.47
CA GLU A 21 -31.12 14.60 18.10
C GLU A 21 -32.03 14.54 19.34
N PRO A 22 -33.00 15.46 19.50
CA PRO A 22 -33.97 15.36 20.58
C PRO A 22 -34.83 14.10 20.37
N PRO A 23 -35.19 13.37 21.44
CA PRO A 23 -35.98 12.15 21.31
C PRO A 23 -37.34 12.47 20.65
N PRO A 24 -37.85 11.58 19.77
CA PRO A 24 -39.08 11.83 19.01
C PRO A 24 -40.30 12.11 19.91
N ASP A 25 -40.31 11.59 21.14
CA ASP A 25 -41.40 11.74 22.11
C ASP A 25 -41.36 13.05 22.93
N ALA A 26 -40.35 13.91 22.78
CA ALA A 26 -40.25 15.17 23.54
C ALA A 26 -41.09 16.33 22.95
N THR A 27 -41.80 16.11 21.84
CA THR A 27 -42.58 17.17 21.17
C THR A 27 -44.05 17.26 21.60
N ASP A 28 -44.55 16.37 22.47
CA ASP A 28 -45.99 16.28 22.78
C ASP A 28 -46.39 16.40 24.27
N ASP A 29 -45.52 16.82 25.19
CA ASP A 29 -45.91 17.13 26.57
C ASP A 29 -45.78 18.64 26.90
N PRO A 30 -46.86 19.43 26.86
CA PRO A 30 -46.83 20.86 27.15
C PRO A 30 -46.67 21.19 28.65
N GLY A 31 -46.43 20.18 29.51
CA GLY A 31 -46.28 20.32 30.96
C GLY A 31 -44.90 19.97 31.55
N ALA A 32 -43.94 19.55 30.74
CA ALA A 32 -42.60 19.22 31.25
C ALA A 32 -41.81 20.50 31.56
N SER A 33 -41.78 20.89 32.83
CA SER A 33 -40.88 21.91 33.36
C SER A 33 -39.43 21.61 32.98
N GLU A 34 -38.70 22.63 32.52
CA GLU A 34 -37.33 22.65 31.96
C GLU A 34 -36.22 21.99 32.82
N ASP A 35 -36.56 21.34 33.95
CA ASP A 35 -35.63 21.02 35.04
C ASP A 35 -35.66 19.54 35.48
N SER A 36 -36.22 18.60 34.71
CA SER A 36 -36.20 17.20 35.16
C SER A 36 -36.30 16.14 34.08
N LEU A 37 -35.14 15.72 33.57
CA LEU A 37 -34.86 14.30 33.35
C LEU A 37 -33.34 14.07 33.57
N PRO A 38 -32.90 13.36 34.62
CA PRO A 38 -31.47 13.03 34.84
C PRO A 38 -30.84 12.23 33.70
N ARG A 39 -31.68 11.69 32.80
CA ARG A 39 -31.29 11.02 31.56
C ARG A 39 -30.76 12.00 30.51
N THR A 40 -31.25 13.24 30.45
CA THR A 40 -30.85 14.25 29.45
C THR A 40 -29.49 14.85 29.78
N ASP A 41 -29.19 15.11 31.05
CA ASP A 41 -27.89 15.66 31.46
C ASP A 41 -26.79 14.61 31.30
N HIS A 42 -27.05 13.34 31.67
CA HIS A 42 -26.10 12.26 31.46
C HIS A 42 -25.81 12.01 29.97
N LEU A 43 -26.83 12.10 29.09
CA LEU A 43 -26.64 11.98 27.64
C LEU A 43 -25.87 13.17 27.06
N ARG A 44 -26.09 14.39 27.59
CA ARG A 44 -25.33 15.60 27.20
C ARG A 44 -23.87 15.49 27.61
N ASP A 45 -23.59 15.06 28.84
CA ASP A 45 -22.22 14.83 29.33
C ASP A 45 -21.49 13.78 28.48
N LEU A 46 -22.17 12.68 28.10
CA LEU A 46 -21.61 11.68 27.18
C LEU A 46 -21.34 12.26 25.80
N HIS A 47 -22.26 13.06 25.25
CA HIS A 47 -22.08 13.73 23.96
C HIS A 47 -20.87 14.68 23.96
N GLU A 48 -20.67 15.44 25.04
CA GLU A 48 -19.54 16.37 25.19
C GLU A 48 -18.20 15.63 25.31
N ARG A 49 -18.19 14.45 25.94
CA ARG A 49 -17.00 13.59 26.09
C ARG A 49 -16.64 12.80 24.83
N LEU A 50 -17.57 12.63 23.88
CA LEU A 50 -17.31 11.97 22.60
C LEU A 50 -16.43 12.87 21.71
N ASP A 51 -15.12 12.70 21.84
CA ASP A 51 -14.12 13.22 20.90
C ASP A 51 -14.16 12.36 19.62
N GLU A 52 -14.34 13.01 18.47
CA GLU A 52 -14.39 12.31 17.17
C GLU A 52 -13.00 11.83 16.71
N ILE A 53 -11.93 12.35 17.31
CA ILE A 53 -10.53 12.03 17.00
C ILE A 53 -10.28 12.08 15.47
N ALA A 54 -10.92 13.04 14.80
CA ALA A 54 -11.00 13.10 13.34
C ALA A 54 -9.61 13.07 12.66
N ALA A 55 -8.65 13.79 13.25
CA ALA A 55 -7.26 13.84 12.76
C ALA A 55 -6.58 12.46 12.67
N VAL A 56 -6.87 11.54 13.60
CA VAL A 56 -6.32 10.16 13.54
C VAL A 56 -6.94 9.39 12.39
N ARG A 57 -8.24 9.55 12.19
CA ARG A 57 -8.95 8.83 11.12
C ARG A 57 -8.52 9.33 9.75
N GLU A 58 -8.44 10.64 9.58
CA GLU A 58 -7.96 11.29 8.35
C GLU A 58 -6.52 10.84 8.04
N LEU A 59 -5.64 10.84 9.03
CA LEU A 59 -4.27 10.34 8.86
C LEU A 59 -4.24 8.88 8.37
N ILE A 60 -5.05 8.00 8.96
CA ILE A 60 -5.10 6.59 8.55
C ILE A 60 -5.70 6.43 7.15
N ASP A 61 -6.71 7.23 6.80
CA ASP A 61 -7.33 7.20 5.48
C ASP A 61 -6.40 7.68 4.37
N ASP A 62 -5.62 8.72 4.64
CA ASP A 62 -4.67 9.27 3.70
C ASP A 62 -3.42 8.40 3.58
N ALA A 63 -2.94 7.82 4.69
CA ALA A 63 -1.65 7.13 4.72
C ALA A 63 -1.71 5.63 4.43
N ILE A 64 -2.71 4.91 4.92
CA ILE A 64 -2.74 3.44 4.86
C ILE A 64 -3.57 3.00 3.64
N ALA A 65 -3.20 1.92 2.96
CA ALA A 65 -4.01 1.33 1.90
C ALA A 65 -5.36 0.83 2.46
N THR A 66 -6.41 0.76 1.63
CA THR A 66 -7.74 0.31 2.08
C THR A 66 -7.74 -1.15 2.53
N ASP A 67 -7.01 -1.99 1.79
CA ASP A 67 -6.82 -3.41 2.07
C ASP A 67 -5.31 -3.67 2.13
N PRO A 68 -4.64 -3.27 3.24
CA PRO A 68 -3.19 -3.44 3.37
C PRO A 68 -2.86 -4.93 3.57
N PRO A 69 -1.71 -5.41 3.06
CA PRO A 69 -1.28 -6.78 3.30
C PRO A 69 -1.03 -7.05 4.79
N GLN A 70 -1.08 -8.32 5.17
CA GLN A 70 -0.86 -8.73 6.55
C GLN A 70 0.59 -8.54 6.99
N GLU A 71 1.53 -8.78 6.08
CA GLU A 71 2.95 -8.62 6.34
C GLU A 71 3.46 -7.35 5.67
N ILE A 72 4.13 -6.50 6.45
CA ILE A 72 4.72 -5.26 5.94
C ILE A 72 5.80 -5.50 4.88
N THR A 73 6.40 -6.70 4.89
CA THR A 73 7.41 -7.14 3.92
C THR A 73 6.83 -7.43 2.54
N GLU A 74 5.51 -7.47 2.38
CA GLU A 74 4.85 -7.64 1.08
C GLU A 74 4.67 -6.31 0.32
N GLY A 75 4.98 -5.16 0.97
CA GLY A 75 4.80 -3.82 0.41
C GLY A 75 3.32 -3.44 0.21
N GLY A 76 3.02 -2.20 -0.14
CA GLY A 76 1.63 -1.76 -0.41
C GLY A 76 0.78 -1.53 0.85
N VAL A 77 1.43 -1.29 1.98
CA VAL A 77 0.79 -0.85 3.23
C VAL A 77 0.46 0.65 3.16
N ILE A 78 1.34 1.45 2.58
CA ILE A 78 1.17 2.88 2.38
C ILE A 78 0.42 3.13 1.09
N ARG A 79 -0.58 4.00 1.17
CA ARG A 79 -1.46 4.39 0.08
C ARG A 79 -0.70 5.20 -0.98
N ASP A 80 -0.98 4.93 -2.24
CA ASP A 80 -0.48 5.75 -3.35
C ASP A 80 -0.93 7.21 -3.19
N GLY A 81 -0.03 8.16 -3.45
CA GLY A 81 -0.29 9.59 -3.28
C GLY A 81 -0.03 10.13 -1.87
N PHE A 82 0.32 9.28 -0.90
CA PHE A 82 0.68 9.74 0.45
C PHE A 82 2.08 10.36 0.49
N ASP A 83 3.04 9.77 -0.21
CA ASP A 83 4.42 10.23 -0.28
C ASP A 83 4.95 10.20 -1.72
N ALA A 84 5.43 11.35 -2.18
CA ALA A 84 5.84 11.52 -3.57
C ALA A 84 7.13 10.77 -3.91
N ASP A 85 8.03 10.57 -2.94
CA ASP A 85 9.28 9.85 -3.15
C ASP A 85 8.99 8.34 -3.26
N LEU A 86 8.13 7.80 -2.39
CA LEU A 86 7.65 6.42 -2.49
C LEU A 86 6.93 6.16 -3.82
N ASP A 87 6.03 7.07 -4.23
CA ASP A 87 5.34 6.98 -5.51
C ASP A 87 6.33 6.98 -6.69
N GLY A 88 7.37 7.81 -6.63
CA GLY A 88 8.43 7.87 -7.64
C GLY A 88 9.24 6.58 -7.72
N LEU A 89 9.54 5.96 -6.59
CA LEU A 89 10.23 4.66 -6.54
C LEU A 89 9.36 3.55 -7.15
N ARG A 90 8.07 3.49 -6.78
CA ARG A 90 7.08 2.56 -7.36
C ARG A 90 6.89 2.78 -8.85
N ALA A 91 6.91 4.03 -9.33
CA ALA A 91 6.86 4.35 -10.75
C ALA A 91 8.10 3.81 -11.48
N THR A 92 9.30 4.04 -10.94
CA THR A 92 10.56 3.53 -11.52
C THR A 92 10.53 2.01 -11.66
N GLU A 93 10.02 1.30 -10.65
CA GLU A 93 9.88 -0.15 -10.69
C GLU A 93 8.91 -0.61 -11.79
N ARG A 94 7.73 0.03 -11.88
CA ARG A 94 6.72 -0.26 -12.91
C ARG A 94 7.27 -0.04 -14.32
N GLU A 95 7.87 1.13 -14.58
CA GLU A 95 8.48 1.45 -15.87
C GLU A 95 9.61 0.47 -16.24
N GLY A 96 10.38 0.03 -15.24
CA GLY A 96 11.40 -0.99 -15.45
C GLY A 96 10.80 -2.35 -15.83
N ARG A 97 9.75 -2.79 -15.16
CA ARG A 97 9.03 -4.04 -15.48
C ARG A 97 8.39 -4.00 -16.87
N GLU A 98 7.79 -2.87 -17.24
CA GLU A 98 7.24 -2.63 -18.59
C GLU A 98 8.34 -2.71 -19.65
N TRP A 99 9.47 -2.06 -19.42
CA TRP A 99 10.61 -2.14 -20.34
C TRP A 99 11.11 -3.58 -20.54
N VAL A 100 11.11 -4.40 -19.49
CA VAL A 100 11.48 -5.83 -19.57
C VAL A 100 10.45 -6.62 -20.37
N ALA A 101 9.15 -6.34 -20.19
CA ALA A 101 8.10 -6.96 -20.98
C ALA A 101 8.26 -6.65 -22.48
N ASP A 102 8.61 -5.40 -22.81
CA ASP A 102 8.87 -4.97 -24.18
C ASP A 102 10.20 -5.51 -24.74
N LEU A 103 11.17 -5.85 -23.88
CA LEU A 103 12.45 -6.41 -24.31
C LEU A 103 12.27 -7.72 -25.06
N GLU A 104 11.36 -8.57 -24.61
CA GLU A 104 11.10 -9.86 -25.25
C GLU A 104 10.69 -9.70 -26.72
N ALA A 105 9.75 -8.81 -27.00
CA ALA A 105 9.30 -8.55 -28.37
C ALA A 105 10.42 -7.97 -29.25
N ARG A 106 11.17 -7.00 -28.71
CA ARG A 106 12.31 -6.39 -29.41
C ARG A 106 13.40 -7.40 -29.75
N GLU A 107 13.73 -8.29 -28.82
CA GLU A 107 14.76 -9.31 -29.04
C GLU A 107 14.29 -10.42 -29.98
N ARG A 108 13.01 -10.80 -29.94
CA ARG A 108 12.42 -11.71 -30.95
C ARG A 108 12.54 -11.13 -32.35
N GLU A 109 12.20 -9.85 -32.52
CA GLU A 109 12.30 -9.18 -33.83
C GLU A 109 13.75 -9.04 -34.29
N ARG A 110 14.66 -8.62 -33.38
CA ARG A 110 16.08 -8.42 -33.67
C ARG A 110 16.81 -9.71 -34.07
N THR A 111 16.55 -10.80 -33.36
CA THR A 111 17.22 -12.09 -33.57
C THR A 111 16.48 -13.00 -34.55
N GLY A 112 15.17 -12.76 -34.72
CA GLY A 112 14.21 -13.61 -35.43
C GLY A 112 13.98 -14.97 -34.76
N ILE A 113 14.25 -15.09 -33.45
CA ILE A 113 14.06 -16.32 -32.67
C ILE A 113 12.69 -16.25 -31.99
N ASP A 114 11.65 -16.81 -32.62
CA ASP A 114 10.28 -16.75 -32.08
C ASP A 114 10.13 -17.40 -30.70
N SER A 115 10.95 -18.42 -30.40
CA SER A 115 10.94 -19.13 -29.12
C SER A 115 11.72 -18.41 -28.00
N LEU A 116 12.31 -17.23 -28.26
CA LEU A 116 13.04 -16.46 -27.25
C LEU A 116 12.06 -15.99 -26.18
N SER A 117 12.45 -16.07 -24.91
CA SER A 117 11.64 -15.55 -23.81
C SER A 117 12.48 -14.80 -22.79
N VAL A 118 11.91 -13.75 -22.19
CA VAL A 118 12.53 -13.04 -21.07
C VAL A 118 11.86 -13.47 -19.77
N GLY A 119 12.66 -13.96 -18.83
CA GLY A 119 12.17 -14.46 -17.54
C GLY A 119 12.91 -13.81 -16.38
N HIS A 120 12.41 -14.07 -15.17
CA HIS A 120 13.04 -13.64 -13.92
C HIS A 120 13.18 -14.83 -12.97
N ASN A 121 14.27 -14.85 -12.19
CA ASN A 121 14.49 -15.79 -11.10
C ASN A 121 15.07 -15.02 -9.91
N GLN A 122 14.58 -15.26 -8.69
CA GLN A 122 15.05 -14.54 -7.49
C GLN A 122 16.58 -14.65 -7.25
N VAL A 123 17.22 -15.74 -7.66
CA VAL A 123 18.67 -15.96 -7.43
C VAL A 123 19.51 -15.41 -8.60
N HIS A 124 19.01 -15.57 -9.83
CA HIS A 124 19.77 -15.24 -11.04
C HIS A 124 19.17 -14.07 -11.81
N GLY A 125 18.28 -13.30 -11.21
CA GLY A 125 17.73 -12.11 -11.83
C GLY A 125 16.97 -12.36 -13.12
N TYR A 126 16.88 -11.31 -13.93
CA TYR A 126 16.34 -11.36 -15.28
C TYR A 126 17.29 -12.07 -16.25
N TYR A 127 16.71 -12.80 -17.20
CA TYR A 127 17.45 -13.54 -18.22
C TYR A 127 16.67 -13.62 -19.52
N ILE A 128 17.42 -13.82 -20.60
CA ILE A 128 16.91 -14.14 -21.94
C ILE A 128 17.17 -15.62 -22.18
N GLU A 129 16.12 -16.41 -22.38
CA GLU A 129 16.21 -17.83 -22.64
C GLU A 129 16.09 -18.13 -24.14
N VAL A 130 17.01 -18.92 -24.66
CA VAL A 130 17.09 -19.33 -26.07
C VAL A 130 17.19 -20.86 -26.12
N THR A 131 16.40 -21.49 -26.98
CA THR A 131 16.41 -22.95 -27.16
C THR A 131 17.66 -23.42 -27.91
N ASP A 132 18.09 -24.66 -27.67
CA ASP A 132 19.31 -25.23 -28.26
C ASP A 132 19.35 -25.12 -29.80
N ALA A 133 18.18 -25.24 -30.44
CA ALA A 133 18.03 -25.14 -31.90
C ALA A 133 18.33 -23.75 -32.48
N ASN A 134 18.41 -22.72 -31.64
CA ASN A 134 18.58 -21.32 -32.04
C ASN A 134 19.90 -20.70 -31.53
N LEU A 135 20.78 -21.49 -30.91
CA LEU A 135 22.03 -20.98 -30.33
C LEU A 135 22.96 -20.33 -31.37
N ASP A 136 22.94 -20.81 -32.62
CA ASP A 136 23.72 -20.22 -33.73
C ASP A 136 23.25 -18.82 -34.13
N ARG A 137 22.05 -18.40 -33.68
CA ARG A 137 21.45 -17.09 -33.97
C ARG A 137 21.60 -16.11 -32.81
N VAL A 138 22.22 -16.52 -31.72
CA VAL A 138 22.43 -15.68 -30.55
C VAL A 138 23.46 -14.59 -30.88
N PRO A 139 23.14 -13.30 -30.64
CA PRO A 139 24.07 -12.19 -30.87
C PRO A 139 25.31 -12.24 -29.96
N ASP A 140 26.41 -11.66 -30.41
CA ASP A 140 27.67 -11.60 -29.65
C ASP A 140 27.60 -10.74 -28.38
N ASP A 141 26.63 -9.80 -28.30
CA ASP A 141 26.39 -8.97 -27.12
C ASP A 141 25.75 -9.75 -25.96
N TYR A 142 25.24 -10.96 -26.21
CA TYR A 142 24.65 -11.80 -25.18
C TYR A 142 25.73 -12.47 -24.35
N ARG A 143 25.62 -12.33 -23.03
CA ARG A 143 26.52 -12.99 -22.09
C ARG A 143 25.81 -14.18 -21.48
N ARG A 144 26.35 -15.38 -21.70
CA ARG A 144 25.79 -16.63 -21.16
C ARG A 144 25.78 -16.58 -19.63
N ARG A 145 24.64 -16.91 -19.03
CA ARG A 145 24.38 -16.92 -17.58
C ARG A 145 24.23 -18.33 -17.01
N GLN A 146 23.47 -19.20 -17.71
CA GLN A 146 23.16 -20.56 -17.24
C GLN A 146 22.87 -21.49 -18.43
N THR A 147 23.32 -22.74 -18.36
CA THR A 147 22.95 -23.79 -19.33
C THR A 147 21.88 -24.69 -18.72
N LEU A 148 20.80 -24.94 -19.45
CA LEU A 148 19.73 -25.87 -19.09
C LEU A 148 19.75 -27.10 -20.01
N LYS A 149 18.80 -28.02 -19.82
CA LYS A 149 18.76 -29.29 -20.57
C LYS A 149 18.47 -29.10 -22.07
N ASN A 150 17.68 -28.09 -22.44
CA ASN A 150 17.24 -27.85 -23.83
C ASN A 150 17.31 -26.36 -24.23
N SER A 151 17.94 -25.53 -23.39
CA SER A 151 18.01 -24.09 -23.57
C SER A 151 19.21 -23.50 -22.85
N GLU A 152 19.59 -22.30 -23.24
CA GLU A 152 20.60 -21.50 -22.58
C GLU A 152 20.01 -20.15 -22.19
N ARG A 153 20.47 -19.65 -21.04
CA ARG A 153 20.08 -18.34 -20.52
C ARG A 153 21.22 -17.36 -20.67
N TYR A 154 20.87 -16.14 -21.05
CA TYR A 154 21.77 -15.05 -21.31
C TYR A 154 21.31 -13.78 -20.59
N TYR A 155 22.19 -12.80 -20.53
CA TYR A 155 21.83 -11.42 -20.18
C TYR A 155 22.56 -10.47 -21.13
N THR A 156 21.99 -9.29 -21.34
CA THR A 156 22.66 -8.16 -22.02
C THR A 156 23.11 -7.14 -20.98
N PRO A 157 24.11 -6.30 -21.29
CA PRO A 157 24.47 -5.16 -20.42
C PRO A 157 23.26 -4.27 -20.11
N GLU A 158 22.42 -3.98 -21.11
CA GLU A 158 21.21 -3.16 -20.95
C GLU A 158 20.18 -3.81 -20.00
N LEU A 159 19.93 -5.11 -20.14
CA LEU A 159 19.03 -5.84 -19.23
C LEU A 159 19.57 -5.82 -17.79
N LYS A 160 20.89 -5.95 -17.62
CA LYS A 160 21.51 -5.91 -16.30
C LYS A 160 21.40 -4.52 -15.65
N GLU A 161 21.66 -3.45 -16.39
CA GLU A 161 21.50 -2.08 -15.88
C GLU A 161 20.05 -1.78 -15.48
N ARG A 162 19.09 -2.25 -16.28
CA ARG A 162 17.67 -2.10 -15.95
C ARG A 162 17.28 -2.90 -14.72
N GLU A 163 17.76 -4.14 -14.61
CA GLU A 163 17.59 -4.99 -13.42
C GLU A 163 18.11 -4.29 -12.16
N GLU A 164 19.32 -3.76 -12.19
CA GLU A 164 19.91 -3.03 -11.05
C GLU A 164 19.05 -1.81 -10.66
N THR A 165 18.49 -1.11 -11.65
CA THR A 165 17.57 0.01 -11.41
C THR A 165 16.27 -0.43 -10.76
N ILE A 166 15.66 -1.52 -11.25
CA ILE A 166 14.40 -2.08 -10.71
C ILE A 166 14.61 -2.53 -9.26
N VAL A 167 15.63 -3.37 -9.03
CA VAL A 167 15.92 -3.92 -7.69
C VAL A 167 16.25 -2.80 -6.72
N GLY A 168 17.11 -1.86 -7.12
CA GLY A 168 17.44 -0.73 -6.26
C GLY A 168 16.27 0.22 -6.00
N ALA A 169 15.31 0.35 -6.92
CA ALA A 169 14.08 1.10 -6.66
C ALA A 169 13.15 0.37 -5.68
N ALA A 170 12.97 -0.94 -5.85
CA ALA A 170 12.16 -1.77 -4.96
C ALA A 170 12.71 -1.77 -3.52
N GLU A 171 14.01 -2.01 -3.34
CA GLU A 171 14.63 -2.02 -2.00
C GLU A 171 14.48 -0.67 -1.28
N ARG A 172 14.60 0.44 -2.01
CA ARG A 172 14.39 1.78 -1.46
C ARG A 172 12.92 2.04 -1.16
N ALA A 173 12.01 1.55 -2.00
CA ALA A 173 10.57 1.68 -1.77
C ALA A 173 10.17 0.93 -0.50
N ASP A 174 10.64 -0.30 -0.32
CA ASP A 174 10.36 -1.12 0.86
C ASP A 174 10.87 -0.46 2.15
N ALA A 175 12.10 0.08 2.12
CA ALA A 175 12.67 0.79 3.27
C ALA A 175 11.88 2.07 3.61
N LEU A 176 11.57 2.90 2.61
CA LEU A 176 10.82 4.13 2.81
C LEU A 176 9.38 3.86 3.25
N GLU A 177 8.73 2.87 2.66
CA GLU A 177 7.38 2.45 3.05
C GLU A 177 7.33 2.00 4.52
N TYR A 178 8.34 1.25 4.97
CA TYR A 178 8.47 0.87 6.37
C TYR A 178 8.63 2.09 7.28
N GLU A 179 9.50 3.03 6.93
CA GLU A 179 9.71 4.28 7.69
C GLU A 179 8.41 5.08 7.80
N LEU A 180 7.72 5.31 6.68
CA LEU A 180 6.44 6.02 6.64
C LEU A 180 5.38 5.32 7.50
N PHE A 181 5.32 3.99 7.47
CA PHE A 181 4.40 3.23 8.29
C PHE A 181 4.69 3.39 9.79
N VAL A 182 5.97 3.34 10.18
CA VAL A 182 6.38 3.59 11.57
C VAL A 182 5.98 4.99 12.00
N ASP A 183 6.23 6.01 11.18
CA ASP A 183 5.86 7.40 11.45
C ASP A 183 4.35 7.56 11.65
N VAL A 184 3.53 6.93 10.81
CA VAL A 184 2.07 6.95 10.95
C VAL A 184 1.66 6.30 12.28
N ARG A 185 2.27 5.18 12.65
CA ARG A 185 1.99 4.51 13.93
C ARG A 185 2.36 5.36 15.12
N GLU A 186 3.48 6.08 15.08
CA GLU A 186 3.91 6.97 16.14
C GLU A 186 2.92 8.13 16.33
N ARG A 187 2.51 8.78 15.22
CA ARG A 187 1.49 9.85 15.26
C ARG A 187 0.15 9.37 15.81
N VAL A 188 -0.27 8.14 15.47
CA VAL A 188 -1.48 7.54 16.05
C VAL A 188 -1.28 7.25 17.54
N ALA A 189 -0.08 6.81 17.94
CA ALA A 189 0.23 6.53 19.34
C ALA A 189 0.19 7.78 20.22
N GLU A 190 0.53 8.96 19.71
CA GLU A 190 0.38 10.24 20.42
C GLU A 190 -1.09 10.53 20.82
N ALA A 191 -2.05 9.99 20.07
CA ALA A 191 -3.47 10.12 20.37
C ALA A 191 -4.02 8.99 21.26
N THR A 192 -3.18 8.06 21.74
CA THR A 192 -3.62 6.88 22.50
C THR A 192 -4.44 7.23 23.73
N GLU A 193 -4.04 8.25 24.49
CA GLU A 193 -4.78 8.67 25.70
C GLU A 193 -6.19 9.14 25.35
N ARG A 194 -6.35 9.90 24.26
CA ARG A 194 -7.67 10.36 23.76
C ARG A 194 -8.52 9.18 23.27
N ILE A 195 -7.90 8.22 22.60
CA ILE A 195 -8.57 6.99 22.12
C ILE A 195 -9.04 6.14 23.31
N GLN A 196 -8.23 6.00 24.35
CA GLN A 196 -8.58 5.25 25.56
C GLN A 196 -9.70 5.95 26.35
N ALA A 197 -9.63 7.27 26.50
CA ALA A 197 -10.68 8.06 27.16
C ALA A 197 -12.05 7.98 26.47
N LEU A 198 -12.07 7.66 25.17
CA LEU A 198 -13.30 7.42 24.42
C LEU A 198 -13.92 6.05 24.70
N ALA A 199 -13.11 5.06 25.08
CA ALA A 199 -13.56 3.71 25.40
C ALA A 199 -14.09 3.57 26.84
N ASP A 200 -13.72 4.50 27.74
CA ASP A 200 -14.08 4.54 29.18
C ASP A 200 -15.37 5.35 29.48
#